data_AF-M0ZM05-F1
#
_entry.id   AF-M0ZM05-F1
#
_cell.length_a   1.000
_cell.length_b   1.000
_cell.length_c   1.000
_cell.angle_alpha   90.00
_cell.angle_beta   90.00
_cell.angle_gamma   90.00
#
_symmetry.space_group_name_H-M   'P 1'
#
loop_
_entity.id
_entity.type
_entity.pdbx_description
1 polymer ?
#
loop_
_entity_poly.entity_id
_entity_poly.type
_entity_poly.pdbx_seq_one_letter_code
_entity_poly.pdbx_strand_id
1 'polypeptide(L)'
;MNAGHSKSKTSGKTEPFDARTIFAQYGSEEWGECYIREAHLSQRFVYDGNGYFHCCASIPFPEEKQGAFPMMKNFFQKMFSTAK
;
A
#
# COMPACT_ATOMS: atom_id res chain seq x y z
N MET A 1 1.50 2.94 -18.82
CA MET A 1 2.90 2.59 -19.13
C MET A 1 3.11 1.12 -18.79
N ASN A 2 3.49 0.31 -19.77
CA ASN A 2 3.74 -1.12 -19.57
C ASN A 2 5.16 -1.26 -19.01
N ALA A 3 5.30 -1.73 -17.77
CA ALA A 3 6.60 -2.06 -17.20
C ALA A 3 7.10 -3.34 -17.89
N GLY A 4 7.79 -3.18 -19.01
CA GLY A 4 8.54 -4.28 -19.63
C GLY A 4 9.63 -4.74 -18.67
N HIS A 5 9.56 -6.00 -18.25
CA HIS A 5 10.58 -6.63 -17.43
C HIS A 5 11.87 -6.75 -18.25
N SER A 6 12.77 -5.77 -18.16
CA SER A 6 14.10 -5.93 -18.73
C SER A 6 14.86 -6.93 -17.86
N LYS A 7 15.10 -8.13 -18.40
CA LYS A 7 15.98 -9.12 -17.76
C LYS A 7 17.40 -8.54 -17.75
N SER A 8 17.80 -7.88 -16.68
CA SER A 8 19.21 -7.54 -16.47
C SER A 8 19.98 -8.86 -16.34
N LYS A 9 20.89 -9.12 -17.29
CA LYS A 9 21.80 -10.27 -17.23
C LYS A 9 22.86 -10.01 -16.16
N THR A 10 22.51 -10.23 -14.90
CA THR A 10 23.49 -10.39 -13.83
C THR A 10 23.62 -11.88 -13.58
N SER A 11 24.64 -12.49 -14.18
CA SER A 11 24.92 -13.93 -14.20
C SER A 11 25.59 -14.43 -12.91
N GLY A 12 25.07 -14.03 -11.75
CA GLY A 12 25.37 -14.69 -10.49
C GLY A 12 24.16 -15.52 -10.10
N LYS A 13 24.37 -16.74 -9.59
CA LYS A 13 23.31 -17.42 -8.84
C LYS A 13 23.05 -16.56 -7.60
N THR A 14 22.09 -15.63 -7.70
CA THR A 14 21.62 -14.92 -6.52
C THR A 14 20.87 -15.94 -5.71
N GLU A 15 21.49 -16.41 -4.63
CA GLU A 15 20.80 -17.25 -3.66
C GLU A 15 19.57 -16.47 -3.18
N PRO A 16 18.39 -17.11 -3.16
CA PRO A 16 17.19 -16.47 -2.66
C PRO A 16 17.40 -16.03 -1.20
N PHE A 17 16.80 -14.90 -0.82
CA PHE A 17 16.87 -14.41 0.55
C PHE A 17 16.23 -15.43 1.51
N ASP A 18 17.00 -15.94 2.47
CA ASP A 18 16.53 -16.85 3.50
C ASP A 18 16.13 -16.09 4.77
N ALA A 19 14.82 -15.94 4.97
CA ALA A 19 14.25 -15.24 6.12
C ALA A 19 14.03 -16.12 7.36
N ARG A 20 14.37 -17.43 7.32
CA ARG A 20 13.98 -18.39 8.38
C ARG A 20 14.57 -18.03 9.75
N THR A 21 15.82 -17.59 9.79
CA THR A 21 16.49 -17.18 11.05
C THR A 21 15.86 -15.92 11.64
N ILE A 22 15.50 -14.96 10.79
CA ILE A 22 14.80 -13.73 11.20
C ILE A 22 13.43 -14.07 11.77
N PHE A 23 12.68 -14.95 11.09
CA PHE A 23 11.38 -15.39 11.58
C PHE A 23 11.49 -16.20 12.88
N ALA A 24 12.53 -17.03 13.03
CA ALA A 24 12.76 -17.75 14.28
C ALA A 24 13.05 -16.81 15.46
N GLN A 25 13.71 -15.66 15.20
CA GLN A 25 14.04 -14.69 16.22
C GLN A 25 12.88 -13.75 16.57
N TYR A 26 12.13 -13.27 15.55
CA TYR A 26 11.16 -12.18 15.71
C TYR A 26 9.73 -12.55 15.31
N GLY A 27 9.47 -13.79 14.89
CA GLY A 27 8.16 -14.21 14.40
C GLY A 27 7.07 -14.23 15.47
N SER A 28 7.46 -14.27 16.75
CA SER A 28 6.55 -14.14 17.90
C SER A 28 6.61 -12.76 18.56
N GLU A 29 7.35 -11.81 18.00
CA GLU A 29 7.44 -10.46 18.54
C GLU A 29 6.11 -9.72 18.31
N GLU A 30 5.62 -9.06 19.35
CA GLU A 30 4.45 -8.18 19.25
C GLU A 30 4.89 -6.78 18.80
N TRP A 31 4.56 -6.41 17.57
CA TRP A 31 4.96 -5.12 16.98
C TRP A 31 4.04 -3.96 17.36
N GLY A 32 3.09 -4.21 18.25
CA GLY A 32 2.04 -3.27 18.66
C GLY A 32 0.86 -3.21 17.70
N GLU A 33 -0.07 -2.31 18.01
CA GLU A 33 -1.31 -2.12 17.25
C GLU A 33 -1.22 -0.87 16.35
N CYS A 34 -1.75 -0.96 15.14
CA CYS A 34 -1.82 0.15 14.20
C CYS A 34 -3.28 0.43 13.80
N TYR A 35 -3.78 1.60 14.17
CA TYR A 35 -5.11 2.04 13.76
C TYR A 35 -5.08 2.64 12.35
N ILE A 36 -5.61 1.92 11.38
CA ILE A 36 -5.69 2.38 9.99
C ILE A 36 -6.89 3.31 9.86
N ARG A 37 -6.62 4.61 9.64
CA ARG A 37 -7.64 5.66 9.56
C ARG A 37 -8.21 5.86 8.16
N GLU A 38 -7.40 5.59 7.14
CA GLU A 38 -7.73 5.89 5.76
C GLU A 38 -6.91 5.02 4.79
N ALA A 39 -7.43 4.85 3.58
CA ALA A 39 -6.69 4.30 2.46
C ALA A 39 -6.13 5.44 1.60
N HIS A 40 -4.84 5.38 1.26
CA HIS A 40 -4.19 6.33 0.35
C HIS A 40 -4.10 5.77 -1.07
N LEU A 41 -4.44 6.60 -2.05
CA LEU A 41 -4.08 6.39 -3.45
C LEU A 41 -2.73 7.08 -3.69
N SER A 42 -1.67 6.28 -3.76
CA SER A 42 -0.30 6.79 -3.91
C SER A 42 0.25 6.59 -5.32
N GLN A 43 1.12 7.50 -5.75
CA GLN A 43 1.85 7.36 -7.01
C GLN A 43 3.14 6.56 -6.82
N ARG A 44 3.28 5.47 -7.57
CA ARG A 44 4.49 4.66 -7.53
C ARG A 44 5.70 5.46 -8.06
N PHE A 45 6.84 5.36 -7.36
CA PHE A 45 8.12 6.02 -7.66
C PHE A 45 8.14 7.55 -7.54
N VAL A 46 7.11 8.14 -6.93
CA VAL A 46 7.13 9.55 -6.53
C VAL A 46 7.05 9.58 -5.02
N TYR A 47 7.92 10.37 -4.40
CA TYR A 47 8.09 10.42 -2.96
C TYR A 47 7.99 11.85 -2.48
N ASP A 48 7.34 12.03 -1.33
CA ASP A 48 7.33 13.31 -0.63
C ASP A 48 8.64 13.50 0.16
N GLY A 49 8.88 14.71 0.66
CA GLY A 49 10.10 15.04 1.41
C GLY A 49 10.30 14.23 2.70
N ASN A 50 9.27 13.54 3.17
CA ASN A 50 9.30 12.64 4.34
C ASN A 50 9.70 11.19 3.99
N GLY A 51 9.92 10.87 2.70
CA GLY A 51 10.29 9.54 2.23
C GLY A 51 9.12 8.58 1.98
N TYR A 52 7.88 9.00 2.23
CA TYR A 52 6.69 8.22 1.88
C TYR A 52 6.32 8.42 0.42
N PHE A 53 5.57 7.47 -0.15
CA PHE A 53 5.01 7.64 -1.49
C PHE A 53 4.07 8.86 -1.52
N HIS A 54 4.15 9.63 -2.61
CA HIS A 54 3.29 10.77 -2.83
C HIS A 54 1.81 10.37 -2.82
N CYS A 55 1.02 11.00 -1.96
CA CYS A 55 -0.42 10.74 -1.82
C CYS A 55 -1.23 11.64 -2.76
N CYS A 56 -1.91 11.04 -3.74
CA CYS A 56 -2.75 11.76 -4.69
C CYS A 56 -4.16 12.03 -4.12
N ALA A 57 -4.67 11.10 -3.32
CA ALA A 57 -5.97 11.18 -2.67
C ALA A 57 -6.03 10.23 -1.47
N SER A 58 -6.88 10.53 -0.48
CA SER A 58 -7.19 9.63 0.62
C SER A 58 -8.69 9.34 0.73
N ILE A 59 -9.01 8.17 1.28
CA ILE A 59 -10.37 7.71 1.57
C ILE A 59 -10.44 7.42 3.06
N PRO A 60 -11.09 8.27 3.87
CA PRO A 60 -11.25 7.99 5.29
C PRO A 60 -12.09 6.74 5.48
N PHE A 61 -11.66 5.86 6.37
CA PHE A 61 -12.49 4.75 6.81
C PHE A 61 -13.59 5.27 7.74
N PRO A 62 -14.78 4.64 7.69
CA PRO A 62 -15.84 5.00 8.63
C PRO A 62 -15.33 4.73 10.03
N GLU A 63 -15.30 5.75 10.89
CA GLU A 63 -15.19 5.53 12.32
C GLU A 63 -16.40 4.68 12.73
N GLU A 64 -16.20 3.65 13.54
CA GLU A 64 -17.28 2.87 14.13
C GLU A 64 -18.10 3.77 15.09
N LYS A 65 -18.87 4.70 14.54
CA LYS A 65 -20.02 5.26 15.24
C LYS A 65 -21.17 4.32 14.96
N GLN A 66 -21.52 3.54 15.97
CA GLN A 66 -22.72 2.72 16.02
C GLN A 66 -23.91 3.52 15.45
N GLY A 67 -24.37 3.15 14.25
CA GLY A 67 -25.59 3.68 13.64
C GLY A 67 -25.45 4.23 12.22
N ALA A 68 -25.94 3.45 11.26
CA ALA A 68 -26.28 3.80 9.88
C ALA A 68 -25.14 3.88 8.84
N PHE A 69 -24.90 2.76 8.17
CA PHE A 69 -24.24 2.72 6.85
C PHE A 69 -25.27 2.90 5.73
N PRO A 70 -25.30 4.05 5.03
CA PRO A 70 -25.63 4.00 3.61
C PRO A 70 -24.80 5.02 2.81
N MET A 71 -23.49 4.79 2.60
CA MET A 71 -22.76 5.64 1.64
C MET A 71 -21.50 5.04 1.01
N MET A 72 -21.48 3.74 0.70
CA MET A 72 -20.34 3.11 0.00
C MET A 72 -20.63 2.70 -1.45
N LYS A 73 -21.66 3.26 -2.10
CA LYS A 73 -22.00 2.90 -3.49
C LYS A 73 -21.55 3.91 -4.55
N ASN A 74 -21.24 5.16 -4.18
CA ASN A 74 -21.04 6.26 -5.14
C ASN A 74 -19.60 6.78 -5.27
N PHE A 75 -18.64 6.29 -4.47
CA PHE A 75 -17.30 6.88 -4.42
C PHE A 75 -16.41 6.45 -5.60
N PHE A 76 -16.36 5.14 -5.90
CA PHE A 76 -15.54 4.65 -7.01
C PHE A 76 -15.99 5.21 -8.37
N GLN A 77 -17.29 5.44 -8.58
CA GLN A 77 -17.81 5.95 -9.85
C GLN A 77 -17.42 7.42 -10.12
N LYS A 78 -17.17 8.23 -9.08
CA LYS A 78 -16.77 9.64 -9.22
C LYS A 78 -15.28 9.80 -9.54
N MET A 79 -14.41 8.94 -9.00
CA MET A 79 -12.96 8.98 -9.22
C MET A 79 -12.56 8.57 -10.65
N PHE A 80 -13.35 7.71 -11.31
CA PHE A 80 -13.12 7.28 -12.71
C PHE A 80 -13.91 8.07 -13.76
N SER A 81 -14.75 9.03 -13.36
CA SER A 81 -15.55 9.86 -14.29
C SER A 81 -14.85 11.15 -14.75
N THR A 82 -13.70 11.50 -14.18
CA THR A 82 -12.99 12.75 -14.52
C THR A 82 -11.61 12.45 -15.11
N ALA A 83 -11.57 11.52 -16.06
CA ALA A 83 -10.47 11.36 -16.98
C ALA A 83 -11.04 11.48 -18.40
N LYS A 84 -11.02 12.70 -18.94
CA LYS A 84 -11.25 13.00 -20.35
C LYS A 84 -10.10 13.85 -20.85
#